data_AF-A0A7G8X0V0-F1
#
_entry.id   AF-A0A7G8X0V0-F1
#
_cell.length_a   1.000
_cell.length_b   1.000
_cell.length_c   1.000
_cell.angle_alpha   90.00
_cell.angle_beta   90.00
_cell.angle_gamma   90.00
#
_symmetry.space_group_name_H-M   'P 1'
#
loop_
_entity.id
_entity.type
_entity.pdbx_description
1 polymer ?
#
loop_
_entity_poly.entity_id
_entity_poly.type
_entity_poly.pdbx_seq_one_letter_code
_entity_poly.pdbx_strand_id
1 'polypeptide(L)' 'MESVRVHNVMVILEKDGEKWFWEITTFQTKDDECYGSAKERNRDITFPWIKIEELNLTETIVKICEEFMENFNK' A
#
# COMPACT_ATOMS: atom_id res chain seq x y z
N MET A 1 -10.40 2.29 -23.57
CA MET A 1 -9.32 1.90 -22.65
C MET A 1 -9.17 3.05 -21.67
N GLU A 2 -9.60 2.87 -20.43
CA GLU A 2 -9.48 3.93 -19.43
C GLU A 2 -8.00 4.15 -19.09
N SER A 3 -7.61 5.41 -18.91
CA SER A 3 -6.25 5.76 -18.54
C SER A 3 -6.04 5.45 -17.06
N VAL A 4 -5.29 4.40 -16.77
CA VAL A 4 -4.85 4.07 -15.41
C VAL A 4 -3.49 4.73 -15.17
N ARG A 5 -3.37 5.50 -14.08
CA ARG A 5 -2.07 6.00 -13.63
C ARG A 5 -1.43 4.97 -12.71
N VAL A 6 -0.15 4.67 -12.93
CA VAL A 6 0.60 3.76 -12.09
C VAL A 6 1.53 4.56 -11.19
N HIS A 7 1.46 4.33 -9.90
CA HIS A 7 2.38 4.91 -8.92
C HIS A 7 3.22 3.80 -8.30
N ASN A 8 4.51 4.04 -8.16
CA ASN A 8 5.40 3.15 -7.43
C ASN A 8 5.98 3.94 -6.26
N VAL A 9 5.78 3.45 -5.05
CA VAL A 9 6.20 4.08 -3.81
C VAL A 9 6.97 3.07 -2.98
N MET A 10 8.06 3.51 -2.37
CA MET A 10 8.77 2.73 -1.37
C MET A 10 8.43 3.26 0.01
N VAL A 11 7.93 2.40 0.87
CA VAL A 11 7.59 2.74 2.26
C VAL A 11 8.52 1.97 3.18
N ILE A 12 9.15 2.68 4.11
CA ILE A 12 10.01 2.10 5.14
C ILE A 12 9.30 2.27 6.47
N LEU A 13 8.94 1.17 7.13
CA LEU A 13 8.33 1.18 8.45
C LEU A 13 9.31 0.59 9.46
N GLU A 14 9.37 1.16 10.66
CA GLU A 14 10.19 0.66 11.76
C GLU A 14 9.30 0.39 12.98
N LYS A 15 9.36 -0.83 13.51
CA LYS A 15 8.61 -1.25 14.70
C LYS A 15 9.45 -2.23 15.51
N ASP A 16 9.54 -2.01 16.82
CA ASP A 16 10.29 -2.86 17.75
C ASP A 16 11.77 -3.11 17.34
N GLY A 17 12.38 -2.14 16.66
CA GLY A 17 13.76 -2.23 16.15
C GLY A 17 13.91 -3.01 14.83
N GLU A 18 12.83 -3.55 14.28
CA GLU A 18 12.79 -4.18 12.96
C GLU A 18 12.38 -3.18 11.89
N LYS A 19 13.09 -3.21 10.75
CA LYS A 19 12.82 -2.37 9.58
C LYS A 19 12.20 -3.18 8.45
N TRP A 20 11.09 -2.65 7.93
CA TRP A 20 10.28 -3.24 6.88
C TRP A 20 10.34 -2.37 5.63
N PHE A 21 10.64 -2.98 4.49
CA PHE A 21 10.83 -2.28 3.21
C PHE A 21 9.76 -2.71 2.22
N TRP A 22 8.73 -1.90 2.09
CA TRP A 22 7.59 -2.18 1.22
C TRP A 22 7.77 -1.51 -0.13
N GLU A 23 7.82 -2.30 -1.19
CA GLU A 23 7.68 -1.85 -2.57
C GLU A 23 6.21 -1.88 -2.96
N ILE A 24 5.65 -0.73 -3.33
CA ILE A 24 4.21 -0.57 -3.44
C ILE A 24 3.88 -0.06 -4.83
N THR A 25 3.08 -0.83 -5.57
CA THR A 25 2.56 -0.45 -6.87
C THR A 25 1.07 -0.20 -6.75
N THR A 26 0.64 1.01 -7.10
CA THR A 26 -0.78 1.35 -7.15
C THR A 26 -1.21 1.77 -8.53
N PHE A 27 -2.50 1.60 -8.78
CA PHE A 27 -3.15 1.88 -10.04
C PHE A 27 -4.39 2.72 -9.74
N GLN A 28 -4.39 3.94 -10.22
CA GLN A 28 -5.44 4.92 -9.97
C GLN A 28 -6.29 5.10 -11.24
N THR A 29 -7.60 4.94 -11.09
CA THR A 29 -8.59 5.26 -12.14
C THR A 29 -8.92 6.75 -12.14
N LYS A 30 -9.75 7.20 -13.08
CA LYS A 30 -10.21 8.60 -13.13
C LYS A 30 -11.20 8.95 -12.02
N ASP A 31 -11.81 7.95 -11.41
CA ASP A 31 -12.79 8.08 -10.33
C ASP A 31 -12.13 7.98 -8.94
N ASP A 32 -10.81 8.22 -8.88
CA ASP A 32 -9.99 8.16 -7.67
C ASP A 32 -10.08 6.83 -6.92
N GLU A 33 -10.31 5.73 -7.64
CA GLU A 33 -10.21 4.39 -7.09
C GLU A 33 -8.78 3.88 -7.27
N CYS A 34 -8.23 3.33 -6.19
CA CYS A 34 -6.90 2.77 -6.11
C CYS A 34 -6.97 1.28 -5.84
N TYR A 35 -6.36 0.47 -6.70
CA TYR A 35 -5.93 -0.88 -6.31
C TYR A 35 -4.41 -0.95 -6.32
N GLY A 36 -3.86 -1.93 -5.64
CA GLY A 36 -2.43 -2.12 -5.67
C GLY A 36 -1.93 -3.31 -4.89
N SER A 37 -0.62 -3.42 -4.87
CA SER A 37 0.09 -4.42 -4.11
C SER A 37 1.26 -3.80 -3.39
N ALA A 38 1.58 -4.36 -2.22
CA ALA A 38 2.76 -4.03 -1.45
C ALA A 38 3.57 -5.32 -1.27
N LYS A 39 4.87 -5.26 -1.58
CA LYS A 39 5.80 -6.38 -1.50
C LYS A 39 6.91 -6.09 -0.49
N GLU A 40 7.20 -7.05 0.39
CA GLU A 40 8.35 -7.01 1.31
C GLU A 40 9.00 -8.38 1.33
N ARG A 41 10.24 -8.49 0.83
CA ARG A 41 11.01 -9.75 0.75
C ARG A 41 10.21 -10.95 0.20
N ASN A 42 9.59 -11.72 1.09
CA ASN A 42 8.82 -12.93 0.79
C ASN A 42 7.31 -12.77 1.07
N ARG A 43 6.83 -11.53 1.16
CA ARG A 43 5.48 -11.17 1.55
C ARG A 43 4.87 -10.31 0.47
N ASP A 44 3.69 -10.71 0.03
CA ASP A 44 2.92 -9.99 -0.95
C ASP A 44 1.55 -9.69 -0.34
N ILE A 45 1.21 -8.41 -0.28
CA ILE A 45 -0.11 -7.93 0.08
C ILE A 45 -0.75 -7.37 -1.18
N THR A 46 -2.00 -7.75 -1.43
CA THR A 46 -2.85 -7.06 -2.40
C THR A 46 -3.94 -6.36 -1.62
N PHE A 47 -4.18 -5.09 -1.93
CA PHE A 47 -5.29 -4.35 -1.34
C PHE A 47 -6.40 -4.16 -2.39
N PRO A 48 -7.67 -4.20 -1.96
CA PRO A 48 -8.81 -4.07 -2.86
C PRO A 48 -8.88 -2.66 -3.44
N TRP A 49 -9.82 -2.45 -4.37
CA TRP A 49 -10.17 -1.13 -4.84
C TRP A 49 -10.65 -0.26 -3.66
N ILE A 50 -9.90 0.79 -3.36
CA ILE A 50 -10.17 1.75 -2.29
C ILE A 50 -10.30 3.14 -2.91
N LYS A 51 -11.36 3.87 -2.57
CA LYS A 51 -11.49 5.28 -2.95
C LYS A 51 -10.47 6.13 -2.18
N ILE A 52 -9.72 6.96 -2.90
CA ILE A 52 -8.71 7.88 -2.34
C ILE A 52 -9.35 9.17 -1.78
N GLU A 53 -10.67 9.36 -1.96
CA GLU A 53 -11.40 10.61 -1.67
C GLU A 53 -11.21 11.20 -0.25
N GLU A 54 -10.75 10.41 0.74
CA GLU A 54 -10.63 10.86 2.14
C GLU A 54 -9.19 10.81 2.73
N LEU A 55 -8.21 10.21 2.06
CA LEU A 55 -6.83 10.05 2.56
C LEU A 55 -5.83 10.16 1.41
N ASN A 56 -4.68 10.80 1.65
CA ASN A 56 -3.59 10.79 0.67
C ASN A 56 -3.21 9.32 0.38
N LEU A 57 -3.02 8.96 -0.90
CA LEU A 57 -2.65 7.63 -1.36
C LEU A 57 -1.56 6.99 -0.48
N THR A 58 -0.53 7.77 -0.14
CA THR A 58 0.57 7.32 0.73
C THR A 58 0.12 6.95 2.14
N GLU A 59 -0.80 7.71 2.75
CA GLU A 59 -1.30 7.45 4.11
C GLU A 59 -2.17 6.19 4.17
N THR A 60 -3.05 6.00 3.18
CA THR A 60 -3.86 4.77 3.04
C THR A 60 -2.95 3.55 2.95
N ILE A 61 -1.93 3.65 2.10
CA ILE A 61 -0.95 2.58 1.90
C ILE A 61 -0.17 2.28 3.19
N VAL A 62 0.32 3.31 3.88
CA VAL A 62 1.05 3.14 5.15
C VAL A 62 0.18 2.42 6.17
N LYS A 63 -1.09 2.82 6.34
CA LYS A 63 -2.02 2.16 7.26
C LYS A 63 -2.22 0.68 6.94
N ILE A 64 -2.40 0.32 5.67
CA ILE A 64 -2.54 -1.08 5.25
C ILE A 64 -1.30 -1.89 5.63
N CYS A 65 -0.10 -1.34 5.39
CA CYS A 65 1.15 -1.99 5.77
C CYS A 65 1.27 -2.13 7.30
N GLU A 66 0.89 -1.11 8.06
CA GLU A 66 0.87 -1.13 9.54
C GLU A 66 -0.09 -2.19 10.09
N GLU A 67 -1.33 -2.24 9.60
CA GLU A 67 -2.32 -3.25 9.99
C GLU A 67 -1.83 -4.68 9.71
N PHE A 68 -1.16 -4.88 8.57
CA PHE A 68 -0.55 -6.16 8.25
C PHE A 68 0.58 -6.54 9.21
N MET A 69 1.46 -5.59 9.56
CA MET A 69 2.50 -5.84 10.56
C MET A 69 1.90 -6.22 11.92
N GLU A 70 0.79 -5.60 12.32
CA GLU A 70 0.12 -5.89 13.60
C GLU A 70 -0.55 -7.25 13.65
N ASN A 71 -1.16 -7.68 12.54
CA ASN A 71 -1.80 -8.99 12.46
C ASN A 71 -0.79 -10.13 12.38
N PHE A 72 0.46 -9.87 12.00
CA PHE A 72 1.51 -10.89 11.89
C PHE A 72 2.20 -11.20 13.23
N ASN A 73 2.18 -10.25 14.17
CA ASN A 73 2.79 -10.42 15.49
C ASN A 73 1.85 -11.08 16.54
N LYS A 74 0.69 -11.60 16.10
CA LYS A 74 -0.28 -12.35 16.92
C LYS A 74 -0.32 -13.80 16.50
#